data_AF-I1RMP6-F1
#
_entry.id   AF-I1RMP6-F1
#
_cell.length_a   1.000
_cell.length_b   1.000
_cell.length_c   1.000
_cell.angle_alpha   90.00
_cell.angle_beta   90.00
_cell.angle_gamma   90.00
#
_symmetry.space_group_name_H-M   'P 1'
#
loop_
_entity.id
_entity.type
_entity.pdbx_description
1 polymer ?
#
loop_
_entity_poly.entity_id
_entity_poly.type
_entity_poly.pdbx_seq_one_letter_code
_entity_poly.pdbx_strand_id
1 'polypeptide(L)'
;MTSHDASMDGLPNELFVPSLSCRYQGLVAQSDSPVSEIDPTLSDLRCLYSSFKPFEPESRSPRRARRRPVEVQPSEDAHDDTATQDIFLDDGELFSQLCASIHLVKEGPRSGLFISHVTIVDGVVRVFRKWLAEAASKQDQSQSGPESILWVDKNNDVGIRFSVVPAPSERMPLISGPDDDPPVLYKLVYQELLVRTQNILKALELSKVQEVESSGKTLVIHVDSM
;
A
#
# COMPACT_ATOMS: atom_id res chain seq x y z
N MET A 1 -36.57 -6.21 34.40
CA MET A 1 -35.33 -5.79 35.09
C MET A 1 -34.39 -6.98 35.15
N THR A 2 -33.50 -7.07 34.16
CA THR A 2 -32.18 -7.71 34.25
C THR A 2 -31.42 -7.19 33.03
N SER A 3 -30.60 -6.18 33.28
CA SER A 3 -29.62 -5.65 32.35
C SER A 3 -28.59 -6.74 32.06
N HIS A 4 -28.26 -6.93 30.78
CA HIS A 4 -26.94 -7.43 30.39
C HIS A 4 -26.40 -6.45 29.36
N ASP A 5 -25.76 -5.44 29.93
CA ASP A 5 -24.78 -4.58 29.30
C ASP A 5 -23.57 -5.46 28.98
N ALA A 6 -23.21 -5.57 27.71
CA ALA A 6 -21.95 -6.15 27.29
C ALA A 6 -21.27 -5.12 26.41
N SER A 7 -20.58 -4.20 27.09
CA SER A 7 -19.51 -3.40 26.51
C SER A 7 -18.55 -4.34 25.77
N MET A 8 -18.43 -4.12 24.45
CA MET A 8 -17.34 -4.63 23.63
C MET A 8 -16.31 -3.52 23.48
N ASP A 9 -15.77 -3.05 24.61
CA ASP A 9 -14.50 -2.34 24.65
C ASP A 9 -13.38 -3.37 24.47
N GLY A 10 -12.61 -3.23 23.38
CA GLY A 10 -11.31 -3.89 23.24
C GLY A 10 -11.13 -4.74 21.99
N LEU A 11 -11.14 -4.11 20.81
CA LEU A 11 -10.32 -4.60 19.70
C LEU A 11 -9.19 -3.59 19.48
N PRO A 12 -7.92 -4.02 19.57
CA PRO A 12 -6.78 -3.12 19.47
C PRO A 12 -6.69 -2.58 18.05
N ASN A 13 -6.59 -1.25 17.93
CA ASN A 13 -6.08 -0.46 16.81
C ASN A 13 -5.58 -1.24 15.57
N GLU A 14 -6.46 -1.95 14.85
CA GLU A 14 -6.24 -2.28 13.45
C GLU A 14 -6.61 -1.02 12.69
N LEU A 15 -5.60 -0.20 12.40
CA LEU A 15 -5.71 0.86 11.41
C LEU A 15 -6.10 0.17 10.08
N PHE A 16 -7.40 0.15 9.76
CA PHE A 16 -7.89 -0.28 8.45
C PHE A 16 -7.38 0.73 7.41
N VAL A 17 -6.19 0.49 6.87
CA VAL A 17 -5.71 1.19 5.68
C VAL A 17 -6.69 0.84 4.53
N PRO A 18 -7.14 1.82 3.73
CA PRO A 18 -8.03 1.52 2.61
C PRO A 18 -7.36 0.53 1.66
N SER A 19 -8.11 -0.48 1.21
CA SER A 19 -7.64 -1.40 0.17
C SER A 19 -7.31 -0.62 -1.10
N LEU A 20 -6.03 -0.59 -1.48
CA LEU A 20 -5.56 0.11 -2.67
C LEU A 20 -5.67 -0.78 -3.91
N SER A 21 -6.09 -0.18 -5.01
CA SER A 21 -5.99 -0.82 -6.33
C SER A 21 -4.60 -0.56 -6.91
N CYS A 22 -4.12 -1.48 -7.74
CA CYS A 22 -2.78 -1.40 -8.30
C CYS A 22 -2.83 -1.43 -9.84
N ARG A 23 -2.18 -0.46 -10.49
CA ARG A 23 -2.05 -0.39 -11.96
C ARG A 23 -0.68 -0.86 -12.39
N TYR A 24 -0.59 -1.90 -13.21
CA TYR A 24 0.69 -2.39 -13.73
C TYR A 24 1.42 -1.31 -14.54
N GLN A 25 2.71 -1.11 -14.26
CA GLN A 25 3.57 -0.13 -14.95
C GLN A 25 4.60 -0.80 -15.87
N GLY A 26 5.10 -1.99 -15.52
CA GLY A 26 6.12 -2.68 -16.30
C GLY A 26 6.99 -3.61 -15.47
N LEU A 27 8.09 -4.06 -16.08
CA LEU A 27 9.13 -4.84 -15.41
C LEU A 27 10.34 -3.95 -15.10
N VAL A 28 10.90 -4.12 -13.90
CA VAL A 28 12.07 -3.38 -13.41
C VAL A 28 13.09 -4.39 -12.90
N ALA A 29 14.37 -4.20 -13.26
CA ALA A 29 15.45 -5.03 -12.75
C ALA A 29 15.99 -4.48 -11.42
N GLN A 30 16.38 -5.36 -10.49
CA GLN A 30 17.00 -4.96 -9.21
C GLN A 30 18.38 -4.33 -9.37
N SER A 31 19.08 -4.69 -10.45
CA SER A 31 20.46 -4.30 -10.73
C SER A 31 20.56 -3.61 -12.08
N ASP A 32 21.51 -2.70 -12.24
CA ASP A 32 21.90 -2.10 -13.52
C ASP A 32 22.45 -3.10 -14.56
N SER A 33 22.59 -4.37 -14.18
CA SER A 33 22.96 -5.43 -15.13
C SER A 33 21.77 -5.73 -16.05
N PRO A 34 21.90 -5.49 -17.36
CA PRO A 34 20.80 -5.70 -18.30
C PRO A 34 20.49 -7.19 -18.39
N VAL A 35 19.21 -7.54 -18.23
CA VAL A 35 18.71 -8.86 -18.63
C VAL A 35 18.81 -8.95 -20.15
N SER A 36 19.36 -10.05 -20.67
CA SER A 36 19.45 -10.26 -22.12
C SER A 36 18.05 -10.31 -22.73
N GLU A 37 17.71 -9.32 -23.56
CA GLU A 37 16.45 -9.32 -24.32
C GLU A 37 16.45 -10.37 -25.44
N ILE A 38 17.63 -10.78 -25.89
CA ILE A 38 17.82 -11.67 -27.03
C ILE A 38 17.64 -13.14 -26.62
N ASP A 39 18.17 -13.51 -25.45
CA ASP A 39 18.11 -14.88 -24.91
C ASP A 39 17.82 -14.86 -23.40
N PRO A 40 16.58 -14.54 -22.99
CA PRO A 40 16.21 -14.52 -21.59
C PRO A 40 16.13 -15.94 -21.01
N THR A 41 16.72 -16.13 -19.83
CA THR A 41 16.64 -17.38 -19.07
C THR A 41 15.59 -17.26 -17.95
N LEU A 42 15.05 -18.39 -17.50
CA LEU A 42 14.15 -18.41 -16.32
C LEU A 42 14.83 -17.91 -15.04
N SER A 43 16.16 -18.01 -14.96
CA SER A 43 16.93 -17.47 -13.83
C SER A 43 16.87 -15.95 -13.78
N ASP A 44 16.74 -15.28 -14.92
CA ASP A 44 16.66 -13.82 -15.01
C ASP A 44 15.37 -13.27 -14.39
N LEU A 45 14.30 -14.07 -14.35
CA LEU A 45 13.06 -13.72 -13.65
C LEU A 45 13.27 -13.49 -12.14
N ARG A 46 14.34 -14.05 -11.56
CA ARG A 46 14.68 -13.78 -10.16
C ARG A 46 15.12 -12.34 -9.97
N CYS A 47 15.71 -11.70 -10.97
CA CYS A 47 16.20 -10.33 -10.85
C CYS A 47 15.15 -9.27 -11.22
N LEU A 48 13.96 -9.71 -11.68
CA LEU A 48 12.90 -8.85 -12.16
C LEU A 48 11.78 -8.66 -11.13
N TYR A 49 11.30 -7.43 -11.08
CA TYR A 49 10.11 -7.02 -10.35
C TYR A 49 9.06 -6.57 -11.35
N SER A 50 7.82 -7.00 -11.11
CA SER A 50 6.64 -6.37 -11.67
C SER A 50 6.33 -5.13 -10.83
N SER A 51 6.30 -3.97 -11.50
CA SER A 51 6.01 -2.67 -10.91
C SER A 51 4.54 -2.31 -11.08
N PHE A 52 3.96 -1.74 -10.03
CA PHE A 52 2.57 -1.32 -10.00
C PHE A 52 2.44 0.06 -9.32
N LYS A 53 1.51 0.90 -9.80
CA LYS A 53 1.09 2.14 -9.13
C LYS A 53 -0.08 1.86 -8.19
N PRO A 54 0.06 2.04 -6.86
CA PRO A 54 -1.08 2.03 -5.96
C PRO A 54 -1.95 3.28 -6.16
N PHE A 55 -3.27 3.12 -6.11
CA PHE A 55 -4.23 4.21 -6.20
C PHE A 55 -5.51 3.89 -5.41
N GLU A 56 -6.20 4.92 -4.94
CA GLU A 56 -7.50 4.74 -4.29
C GLU A 56 -8.60 4.55 -5.34
N PRO A 57 -9.39 3.46 -5.30
CA PRO A 57 -10.48 3.27 -6.24
C PRO A 57 -11.61 4.30 -6.00
N GLU A 58 -12.06 4.93 -7.08
CA GLU A 58 -13.04 6.04 -7.07
C GLU A 58 -14.39 5.71 -6.40
N SER A 59 -14.73 4.41 -6.29
CA SER A 59 -15.99 3.92 -5.72
C SER A 59 -16.17 4.17 -4.21
N ARG A 60 -15.14 4.62 -3.49
CA ARG A 60 -15.19 4.82 -2.04
C ARG A 60 -15.21 6.27 -1.57
N SER A 61 -15.21 7.27 -2.46
CA SER A 61 -15.28 8.67 -2.03
C SER A 61 -16.73 9.09 -1.75
N PRO A 62 -17.22 9.16 -0.49
CA PRO A 62 -18.59 9.59 -0.20
C PRO A 62 -18.77 11.08 -0.49
N ARG A 63 -17.65 11.81 -0.69
CA ARG A 63 -17.59 13.27 -0.82
C ARG A 63 -17.95 13.78 -2.21
N ARG A 64 -18.06 12.93 -3.23
CA ARG A 64 -18.34 13.37 -4.62
C ARG A 64 -19.82 13.35 -5.03
N ALA A 65 -20.68 12.65 -4.30
CA ALA A 65 -22.11 12.57 -4.64
C ALA A 65 -22.92 13.86 -4.39
N ARG A 66 -22.31 14.93 -3.86
CA ARG A 66 -22.97 16.22 -3.56
C ARG A 66 -22.47 17.42 -4.38
N ARG A 67 -21.77 17.22 -5.50
CA ARG A 67 -21.52 18.34 -6.42
C ARG A 67 -22.74 18.54 -7.32
N ARG A 68 -23.44 19.67 -7.11
CA ARG A 68 -24.47 20.18 -8.02
C ARG A 68 -23.88 20.29 -9.44
N PRO A 69 -24.69 20.10 -10.50
CA PRO A 69 -24.22 20.35 -11.86
C PRO A 69 -23.98 21.85 -12.02
N VAL A 70 -22.71 22.24 -12.11
CA VAL A 70 -22.28 23.55 -12.61
C VAL A 70 -21.46 23.27 -13.86
N GLU A 71 -21.71 24.07 -14.89
CA GLU A 71 -21.24 23.90 -16.26
C GLU A 71 -19.76 23.55 -16.39
N VAL A 72 -19.52 22.61 -17.29
CA VAL A 72 -18.24 22.01 -17.64
C VAL A 72 -17.30 23.07 -18.20
N GLN A 73 -16.30 23.46 -17.43
CA GLN A 73 -15.00 23.84 -17.98
C GLN A 73 -14.09 22.61 -17.90
N PRO A 74 -13.32 22.28 -18.95
CA PRO A 74 -12.33 21.22 -18.88
C PRO A 74 -11.16 21.76 -18.07
N SER A 75 -11.20 21.60 -16.73
CA SER A 75 -9.98 21.73 -15.95
C SER A 75 -9.12 20.51 -16.24
N GLU A 76 -7.87 20.76 -16.62
CA GLU A 76 -6.79 19.77 -16.68
C GLU A 76 -6.38 19.33 -15.26
N ASP A 77 -7.35 19.09 -14.39
CA ASP A 77 -7.10 18.48 -13.09
C ASP A 77 -7.02 16.98 -13.33
N ALA A 78 -5.82 16.51 -13.69
CA ALA A 78 -5.46 15.11 -13.51
C ALA A 78 -5.81 14.75 -12.05
N HIS A 79 -6.88 13.98 -11.86
CA HIS A 79 -7.26 13.47 -10.54
C HIS A 79 -6.02 12.84 -9.91
N ASP A 80 -5.56 13.41 -8.81
CA ASP A 80 -4.47 12.84 -8.03
C ASP A 80 -5.03 11.66 -7.23
N ASP A 81 -5.25 10.52 -7.89
CA ASP A 81 -5.68 9.25 -7.26
C ASP A 81 -4.56 8.62 -6.40
N THR A 82 -3.52 9.40 -6.06
CA THR A 82 -2.35 8.92 -5.34
C THR A 82 -2.73 8.58 -3.90
N ALA A 83 -2.49 7.32 -3.55
CA ALA A 83 -2.76 6.82 -2.21
C ALA A 83 -1.77 7.40 -1.20
N THR A 84 -2.26 7.76 -0.01
CA THR A 84 -1.43 8.34 1.06
C THR A 84 -1.81 7.79 2.43
N GLN A 85 -0.86 7.80 3.37
CA GLN A 85 -1.06 7.36 4.74
C GLN A 85 -0.26 8.24 5.69
N ASP A 86 -0.89 8.67 6.77
CA ASP A 86 -0.22 9.45 7.79
C ASP A 86 0.39 8.52 8.86
N ILE A 87 1.63 8.81 9.25
CA ILE A 87 2.37 8.14 10.32
C ILE A 87 2.68 9.18 11.40
N PHE A 88 2.07 8.99 12.56
CA PHE A 88 2.36 9.74 13.76
C PHE A 88 3.25 8.90 14.66
N LEU A 89 4.34 9.49 15.16
CA LEU A 89 5.19 8.91 16.19
C LEU A 89 5.15 9.84 17.41
N ASP A 90 4.80 9.32 18.58
CA ASP A 90 4.78 10.09 19.81
C ASP A 90 6.20 10.32 20.37
N ASP A 91 6.30 11.04 21.48
CA ASP A 91 7.56 11.30 22.18
C ASP A 91 8.30 9.99 22.53
N GLY A 92 9.56 9.88 22.11
CA GLY A 92 10.38 8.68 22.32
C GLY A 92 9.99 7.46 21.47
N GLU A 93 8.94 7.53 20.65
CA GLU A 93 8.56 6.42 19.76
C GLU A 93 9.54 6.34 18.57
N LEU A 94 10.22 5.20 18.45
CA LEU A 94 11.27 5.01 17.44
C LEU A 94 10.76 4.49 16.10
N PHE A 95 9.59 3.86 16.06
CA PHE A 95 9.01 3.31 14.84
C PHE A 95 7.51 3.08 14.96
N SER A 96 6.81 3.10 13.82
CA SER A 96 5.44 2.59 13.68
C SER A 96 5.44 1.28 12.89
N GLN A 97 4.37 0.50 12.97
CA GLN A 97 4.21 -0.74 12.22
C GLN A 97 3.19 -0.56 11.09
N LEU A 98 3.60 -0.91 9.88
CA LEU A 98 2.75 -0.98 8.70
C LEU A 98 2.46 -2.45 8.38
N CYS A 99 1.21 -2.87 8.54
CA CYS A 99 0.75 -4.17 8.06
C CYS A 99 0.45 -4.08 6.56
N ALA A 100 1.05 -4.96 5.77
CA ALA A 100 0.91 -4.98 4.32
C ALA A 100 0.43 -6.37 3.89
N SER A 101 -0.78 -6.41 3.33
CA SER A 101 -1.34 -7.61 2.71
C SER A 101 -1.60 -7.32 1.23
N ILE A 102 -0.92 -8.06 0.36
CA ILE A 102 -0.99 -7.89 -1.09
C ILE A 102 -1.64 -9.14 -1.67
N HIS A 103 -2.71 -8.93 -2.42
CA HIS A 103 -3.50 -9.99 -3.03
C HIS A 103 -3.55 -9.82 -4.55
N LEU A 104 -3.48 -10.95 -5.25
CA LEU A 104 -3.89 -11.06 -6.64
C LEU A 104 -5.35 -11.49 -6.67
N VAL A 105 -6.20 -10.64 -7.24
CA VAL A 105 -7.64 -10.89 -7.33
C VAL A 105 -8.06 -10.97 -8.79
N LYS A 106 -8.99 -11.87 -9.09
CA LYS A 106 -9.73 -11.86 -10.35
C LYS A 106 -11.16 -11.45 -10.07
N GLU A 107 -11.56 -10.32 -10.65
CA GLU A 107 -12.92 -9.84 -10.54
C GLU A 107 -13.90 -10.75 -11.29
N GLY A 108 -15.05 -10.97 -10.65
CA GLY A 108 -16.17 -11.70 -11.20
C GLY A 108 -17.02 -10.84 -12.15
N PRO A 109 -17.96 -11.47 -12.87
CA PRO A 109 -18.87 -10.76 -13.78
C PRO A 109 -19.84 -9.80 -13.06
N ARG A 110 -19.92 -9.88 -11.72
CA ARG A 110 -20.69 -8.96 -10.88
C ARG A 110 -19.72 -8.16 -10.01
N SER A 111 -19.91 -6.84 -10.00
CA SER A 111 -19.17 -5.95 -9.10
C SER A 111 -19.24 -6.44 -7.66
N GLY A 112 -18.09 -6.48 -6.99
CA GLY A 112 -17.97 -6.91 -5.59
C GLY A 112 -17.79 -8.42 -5.36
N LEU A 113 -17.81 -9.25 -6.40
CA LEU A 113 -17.48 -10.68 -6.31
C LEU A 113 -16.14 -10.97 -6.97
N PHE A 114 -15.30 -11.79 -6.34
CA PHE A 114 -14.05 -12.28 -6.90
C PHE A 114 -14.19 -13.75 -7.32
N ILE A 115 -13.65 -14.09 -8.49
CA ILE A 115 -13.52 -15.47 -8.98
C ILE A 115 -12.37 -16.17 -8.26
N SER A 116 -11.30 -15.43 -7.97
CA SER A 116 -10.14 -15.92 -7.22
C SER A 116 -9.54 -14.79 -6.39
N HIS A 117 -8.88 -15.18 -5.31
CA HIS A 117 -8.22 -14.30 -4.36
C HIS A 117 -7.03 -15.04 -3.77
N VAL A 118 -5.82 -14.71 -4.25
CA VAL A 118 -4.57 -15.32 -3.84
C VAL A 118 -3.71 -14.29 -3.12
N THR A 119 -3.34 -14.57 -1.88
CA THR A 119 -2.38 -13.74 -1.15
C THR A 119 -0.97 -13.96 -1.68
N ILE A 120 -0.32 -12.88 -2.11
CA ILE A 120 1.09 -12.88 -2.55
C ILE A 120 2.00 -12.73 -1.34
N VAL A 121 1.70 -11.77 -0.46
CA VAL A 121 2.40 -11.57 0.81
C VAL A 121 1.42 -11.03 1.84
N ASP A 122 1.65 -11.45 3.08
CA ASP A 122 1.06 -10.87 4.28
C ASP A 122 2.21 -10.68 5.28
N GLY A 123 2.47 -9.45 5.68
CA GLY A 123 3.63 -9.11 6.47
C GLY A 123 3.54 -7.76 7.16
N VAL A 124 4.53 -7.50 8.02
CA VAL A 124 4.61 -6.28 8.81
C VAL A 124 5.96 -5.64 8.60
N VAL A 125 5.95 -4.35 8.25
CA VAL A 125 7.15 -3.52 8.13
C VAL A 125 7.21 -2.52 9.26
N ARG A 126 8.41 -2.33 9.83
CA ARG A 126 8.66 -1.25 10.78
C ARG A 126 9.13 -0.01 10.03
N VAL A 127 8.42 1.10 10.23
CA VAL A 127 8.74 2.41 9.68
C VAL A 127 9.44 3.21 10.76
N PHE A 128 10.77 3.27 10.71
CA PHE A 128 11.57 3.91 11.75
C PHE A 128 11.58 5.45 11.60
N ARG A 129 11.57 6.15 12.73
CA ARG A 129 11.74 7.61 12.85
C ARG A 129 12.92 8.12 12.03
N LYS A 130 14.08 7.48 12.19
CA LYS A 130 15.30 7.82 11.46
C LYS A 130 15.12 7.68 9.94
N TRP A 131 14.49 6.59 9.49
CA TRP A 131 14.22 6.37 8.06
C TRP A 131 13.26 7.44 7.52
N LEU A 132 12.22 7.81 8.26
CA LEU A 132 11.28 8.89 7.86
C LEU A 132 11.99 10.23 7.70
N ALA A 133 12.84 10.60 8.66
CA ALA A 133 13.61 11.84 8.60
C ALA A 133 14.59 11.86 7.41
N GLU A 134 15.30 10.76 7.16
CA GLU A 134 16.21 10.62 6.02
C GLU A 134 15.46 10.66 4.68
N ALA A 135 14.34 9.94 4.56
CA ALA A 135 13.52 9.90 3.36
C ALA A 135 12.90 11.26 3.05
N ALA A 136 12.40 11.97 4.06
CA ALA A 136 11.88 13.33 3.90
C ALA A 136 12.95 14.33 3.45
N SER A 137 14.17 14.21 3.97
CA SER A 137 15.28 15.12 3.61
C SER A 137 15.77 14.92 2.16
N LYS A 138 15.54 13.74 1.58
CA LYS A 138 16.00 13.38 0.23
C LYS A 138 15.02 13.76 -0.88
N GLN A 139 13.79 14.16 -0.54
CA GLN A 139 12.75 14.45 -1.53
C GLN A 139 13.13 15.60 -2.48
N ASP A 140 14.00 16.52 -2.05
CA ASP A 140 14.52 17.62 -2.88
C ASP A 140 15.57 17.19 -3.92
N GLN A 141 16.12 15.97 -3.78
CA GLN A 141 17.06 15.41 -4.74
C GLN A 141 16.26 14.55 -5.71
N SER A 142 16.26 14.92 -7.00
CA SER A 142 15.48 14.36 -8.10
C SER A 142 15.72 12.86 -8.43
N GLN A 143 16.28 12.08 -7.49
CA GLN A 143 16.54 10.66 -7.63
C GLN A 143 15.88 9.89 -6.48
N SER A 144 14.77 9.22 -6.80
CA SER A 144 14.17 8.21 -5.91
C SER A 144 15.03 6.95 -5.93
N GLY A 145 16.02 6.91 -5.04
CA GLY A 145 16.93 5.76 -4.90
C GLY A 145 16.26 4.53 -4.27
N PRO A 146 16.95 3.38 -4.20
CA PRO A 146 16.45 2.16 -3.54
C PRO A 146 16.16 2.34 -2.04
N GLU A 147 16.70 3.39 -1.42
CA GLU A 147 16.56 3.71 0.01
C GLU A 147 15.14 4.17 0.39
N SER A 148 14.31 4.54 -0.60
CA SER A 148 12.89 4.90 -0.40
C SER A 148 11.95 3.68 -0.40
N ILE A 149 12.49 2.47 -0.55
CA ILE A 149 11.73 1.22 -0.57
C ILE A 149 11.73 0.58 0.81
N LEU A 150 10.53 0.29 1.31
CA LEU A 150 10.29 -0.54 2.48
C LEU A 150 9.92 -1.95 2.03
N TRP A 151 10.76 -2.93 2.38
CA TRP A 151 10.56 -4.34 2.04
C TRP A 151 9.69 -5.06 3.08
N VAL A 152 8.64 -5.74 2.61
CA VAL A 152 7.65 -6.46 3.43
C VAL A 152 8.20 -7.78 3.94
N ASP A 153 9.07 -8.42 3.17
CA ASP A 153 9.67 -9.71 3.47
C ASP A 153 11.21 -9.64 3.48
N LYS A 154 11.83 -10.66 4.08
CA LYS A 154 13.30 -10.73 4.25
C LYS A 154 14.06 -11.00 2.95
N ASN A 155 13.38 -11.53 1.94
CA ASN A 155 14.00 -11.87 0.66
C ASN A 155 13.94 -10.69 -0.33
N ASN A 156 13.36 -9.56 0.09
CA ASN A 156 13.05 -8.42 -0.77
C ASN A 156 12.18 -8.84 -1.96
N ASP A 157 11.21 -9.73 -1.75
CA ASP A 157 10.31 -10.15 -2.82
C ASP A 157 9.18 -9.14 -3.07
N VAL A 158 8.76 -8.42 -2.03
CA VAL A 158 7.71 -7.40 -2.10
C VAL A 158 8.17 -6.14 -1.39
N GLY A 159 8.23 -5.04 -2.14
CA GLY A 159 8.67 -3.73 -1.65
C GLY A 159 7.69 -2.65 -2.01
N ILE A 160 7.54 -1.67 -1.13
CA ILE A 160 6.71 -0.49 -1.37
C ILE A 160 7.59 0.74 -1.33
N ARG A 161 7.59 1.50 -2.41
CA ARG A 161 8.28 2.77 -2.53
C ARG A 161 7.38 3.89 -2.04
N PHE A 162 7.93 4.71 -1.15
CA PHE A 162 7.24 5.87 -0.61
C PHE A 162 7.96 7.17 -0.95
N SER A 163 7.19 8.22 -1.16
CA SER A 163 7.66 9.58 -0.91
C SER A 163 7.19 10.01 0.47
N VAL A 164 8.07 10.61 1.26
CA VAL A 164 7.78 10.97 2.64
C VAL A 164 7.77 12.49 2.75
N VAL A 165 6.63 13.05 3.17
CA VAL A 165 6.45 14.49 3.33
C VAL A 165 6.25 14.79 4.82
N PRO A 166 7.06 15.66 5.44
CA PRO A 166 6.78 16.15 6.79
C PRO A 166 5.43 16.84 6.85
N ALA A 167 4.62 16.55 7.86
CA ALA A 167 3.31 17.16 8.04
C ALA A 167 3.24 17.90 9.38
N PRO A 168 2.65 19.11 9.43
CA PRO A 168 2.46 19.82 10.68
C PRO A 168 1.44 19.10 11.56
N SER A 169 1.70 19.04 12.87
CA SER A 169 0.79 18.50 13.88
C SER A 169 0.65 19.46 15.05
N GLU A 170 -0.56 19.61 15.59
CA GLU A 170 -0.82 20.43 16.79
C GLU A 170 -0.07 19.91 18.03
N ARG A 171 0.32 18.63 18.04
CA ARG A 171 1.07 17.99 19.12
C ARG A 171 2.59 18.18 18.99
N MET A 172 3.05 18.83 17.93
CA MET A 172 4.46 19.03 17.67
C MET A 172 4.99 20.15 18.57
N PRO A 173 6.03 19.89 19.38
CA PRO A 173 6.54 20.88 20.32
C PRO A 173 7.19 22.06 19.60
N LEU A 174 7.07 23.26 20.18
CA LEU A 174 7.68 24.48 19.62
C LEU A 174 9.21 24.51 19.78
N ILE A 175 9.74 23.78 20.76
CA ILE A 175 11.17 23.69 21.09
C ILE A 175 11.46 22.24 21.47
N SER A 176 12.53 21.67 20.92
CA SER A 176 13.04 20.35 21.30
C SER A 176 14.54 20.45 21.54
N GLY A 177 15.02 19.76 22.59
CA GLY A 177 16.44 19.60 22.86
C GLY A 177 17.14 18.72 21.80
N PRO A 178 18.47 18.76 21.73
CA PRO A 178 19.26 18.00 20.75
C PRO A 178 19.15 16.47 20.91
N ASP A 179 18.76 15.98 22.09
CA ASP A 179 18.56 14.55 22.40
C ASP A 179 17.08 14.20 22.62
N ASP A 180 16.16 15.13 22.36
CA ASP A 180 14.72 14.86 22.47
C ASP A 180 14.24 14.17 21.18
N ASP A 181 13.37 13.18 21.32
CA ASP A 181 12.67 12.50 20.22
C ASP A 181 11.21 13.00 20.17
N PRO A 182 10.95 14.27 19.79
CA PRO A 182 9.64 14.88 19.93
C PRO A 182 8.57 14.18 19.08
N PRO A 183 7.28 14.38 19.39
CA PRO A 183 6.21 13.92 18.53
C PRO A 183 6.37 14.43 17.08
N VAL A 184 6.26 13.53 16.10
CA VAL A 184 6.39 13.86 14.67
C VAL A 184 5.25 13.27 13.86
N LEU A 185 4.88 13.95 12.78
CA LEU A 185 3.88 13.50 11.81
C LEU A 185 4.49 13.54 10.41
N TYR A 186 4.38 12.42 9.70
CA TYR A 186 4.78 12.30 8.31
C TYR A 186 3.61 11.78 7.47
N LYS A 187 3.49 12.31 6.26
CA LYS A 187 2.60 11.79 5.23
C LYS A 187 3.40 10.94 4.25
N LEU A 188 3.08 9.65 4.20
CA LEU A 188 3.64 8.69 3.24
C LEU A 188 2.76 8.70 1.99
N VAL A 189 3.39 8.87 0.84
CA VAL A 189 2.75 8.84 -0.48
C VAL A 189 3.20 7.57 -1.18
N TYR A 190 2.26 6.70 -1.53
CA TYR A 190 2.54 5.43 -2.20
C TYR A 190 2.93 5.71 -3.65
N GLN A 191 4.20 5.49 -4.00
CA GLN A 191 4.68 5.73 -5.36
C GLN A 191 4.61 4.47 -6.22
N GLU A 192 5.07 3.35 -5.68
CA GLU A 192 5.28 2.12 -6.45
C GLU A 192 5.20 0.89 -5.53
N LEU A 193 4.50 -0.14 -5.97
CA LEU A 193 4.55 -1.48 -5.42
C LEU A 193 5.40 -2.36 -6.35
N LEU A 194 6.44 -2.98 -5.80
CA LEU A 194 7.32 -3.90 -6.48
C LEU A 194 7.05 -5.31 -5.98
N VAL A 195 6.75 -6.22 -6.90
CA VAL A 195 6.57 -7.65 -6.58
C VAL A 195 7.47 -8.45 -7.49
N ARG A 196 8.33 -9.30 -6.93
CA ARG A 196 9.22 -10.15 -7.74
C ARG A 196 8.40 -10.95 -8.73
N THR A 197 8.78 -10.93 -10.01
CA THR A 197 7.94 -11.44 -11.10
C THR A 197 7.59 -12.91 -10.92
N GLN A 198 8.49 -13.73 -10.37
CA GLN A 198 8.21 -15.13 -10.05
C GLN A 198 7.03 -15.32 -9.09
N ASN A 199 6.78 -14.38 -8.17
CA ASN A 199 5.69 -14.48 -7.20
C ASN A 199 4.34 -14.13 -7.84
N ILE A 200 4.32 -13.18 -8.79
CA ILE A 200 3.13 -12.92 -9.62
C ILE A 200 2.77 -14.15 -10.46
N LEU A 201 3.75 -14.80 -11.09
CA LEU A 201 3.50 -16.01 -11.89
C LEU A 201 2.94 -17.15 -11.05
N LYS A 202 3.54 -17.42 -9.88
CA LYS A 202 3.01 -18.41 -8.92
C LYS A 202 1.59 -18.07 -8.48
N ALA A 203 1.31 -16.80 -8.16
CA ALA A 203 -0.02 -16.37 -7.76
C ALA A 203 -1.05 -16.53 -8.89
N LEU A 204 -0.67 -16.28 -10.14
CA LEU A 204 -1.51 -16.51 -11.32
C LEU A 204 -1.82 -18.01 -11.53
N GLU A 205 -0.83 -18.89 -11.33
CA GLU A 205 -1.04 -20.34 -11.38
C GLU A 205 -2.02 -20.80 -10.31
N LEU A 206 -1.82 -20.36 -9.05
CA LEU A 206 -2.72 -20.64 -7.94
C LEU A 206 -4.13 -20.08 -8.18
N SER A 207 -4.22 -18.88 -8.75
CA SER A 207 -5.50 -18.26 -9.12
C SER A 207 -6.28 -19.15 -10.08
N LYS A 208 -5.63 -19.68 -11.12
CA LYS A 208 -6.29 -20.58 -12.08
C LYS A 208 -6.79 -21.88 -11.43
N VAL A 209 -6.04 -22.43 -10.48
CA VAL A 209 -6.50 -23.60 -9.70
C VAL A 209 -7.74 -23.23 -8.88
N GLN A 210 -7.70 -22.10 -8.17
CA GLN A 210 -8.83 -21.64 -7.37
C GLN A 210 -10.06 -21.34 -8.22
N GLU A 211 -9.92 -20.81 -9.44
CA GLU A 211 -11.05 -20.59 -10.35
C GLU A 211 -11.77 -21.90 -10.72
N VAL A 212 -11.02 -22.96 -10.98
CA VAL A 212 -11.57 -24.28 -11.32
C VAL A 212 -12.25 -24.91 -10.09
N GLU A 213 -11.67 -24.75 -8.90
CA GLU A 213 -12.25 -25.26 -7.65
C GLU A 213 -13.46 -24.43 -7.17
N SER A 214 -13.40 -23.11 -7.33
CA SER A 214 -14.44 -22.13 -6.94
C SER A 214 -15.64 -22.11 -7.89
N SER A 215 -15.62 -22.89 -8.98
CA SER A 215 -16.78 -23.00 -9.87
C SER A 215 -18.01 -23.64 -9.20
N GLY A 216 -17.90 -24.02 -7.91
CA GLY A 216 -18.96 -24.65 -7.13
C GLY A 216 -19.59 -23.81 -6.01
N LYS A 217 -18.82 -23.15 -5.12
CA LYS A 217 -19.35 -22.60 -3.84
C LYS A 217 -18.42 -21.54 -3.22
N THR A 218 -18.65 -20.25 -3.45
CA THR A 218 -17.97 -19.18 -2.69
C THR A 218 -19.01 -18.23 -2.10
N LEU A 219 -18.98 -18.07 -0.77
CA LEU A 219 -19.84 -17.19 0.01
C LEU A 219 -18.99 -15.99 0.48
N VAL A 220 -19.37 -14.77 0.09
CA VAL A 220 -18.73 -13.53 0.54
C VAL A 220 -19.66 -12.87 1.56
N ILE A 221 -19.15 -12.62 2.78
CA ILE A 221 -19.88 -11.87 3.81
C ILE A 221 -19.40 -10.42 3.74
N HIS A 222 -20.30 -9.52 3.33
CA HIS A 222 -20.09 -8.09 3.49
C HIS A 222 -20.49 -7.69 4.91
N VAL A 223 -19.53 -7.19 5.69
CA VAL A 223 -19.83 -6.49 6.93
C VAL A 223 -19.98 -5.02 6.58
N ASP A 224 -21.22 -4.55 6.50
CA ASP A 224 -21.53 -3.12 6.42
C ASP A 224 -21.37 -2.51 7.81
N SER A 225 -20.50 -1.51 7.95
CA SER A 225 -20.39 -0.73 9.18
C SER A 225 -21.44 0.38 9.16
N MET A 226 -22.38 0.34 10.11
CA MET A 226 -23.28 1.46 10.43
C MET A 226 -22.55 2.59 11.15
#